data_AF-A0A955CLD4-F1
#
_entry.id   AF-A0A955CLD4-F1
#
_cell.length_a   1.000
_cell.length_b   1.000
_cell.length_c   1.000
_cell.angle_alpha   90.00
_cell.angle_beta   90.00
_cell.angle_gamma   90.00
#
_symmetry.space_group_name_H-M   'P 1'
#
loop_
_entity.id
_entity.type
_entity.pdbx_description
1 polymer ?
#
loop_
_entity_poly.entity_id
_entity_poly.type
_entity_poly.pdbx_seq_one_letter_code
_entity_poly.pdbx_strand_id
1 'polypeptide(L)'
;MQAATARFLRYLRVERNASELTIKSYREDLEALQEYLADEDEPCPLPSEISTLDLRGYVSAMTEAGYAKTTISRRLASLRSFFRFAQREGLCRSNPAKPLRNPRRSRKLP
;
A
#
# COMPACT_ATOMS: atom_id res chain seq x y z
N MET A 1 -4.40 -8.89 -7.18
CA MET A 1 -3.37 -8.35 -6.25
C MET A 1 -2.59 -9.42 -5.44
N GLN A 2 -3.26 -10.43 -4.88
CA GLN A 2 -2.69 -11.39 -3.90
C GLN A 2 -1.36 -12.05 -4.30
N ALA A 3 -1.27 -12.56 -5.54
CA ALA A 3 -0.04 -13.19 -6.03
C ALA A 3 1.15 -12.22 -6.09
N ALA A 4 0.90 -10.95 -6.45
CA ALA A 4 1.93 -9.92 -6.46
C ALA A 4 2.40 -9.58 -5.04
N THR A 5 1.48 -9.54 -4.06
CA THR A 5 1.81 -9.38 -2.64
C THR A 5 2.70 -10.52 -2.16
N ALA A 6 2.37 -11.78 -2.46
CA ALA A 6 3.20 -12.92 -2.08
C ALA A 6 4.61 -12.85 -2.69
N ARG A 7 4.73 -12.48 -3.98
CA ARG A 7 6.03 -12.24 -4.63
C ARG A 7 6.83 -11.13 -3.96
N PHE A 8 6.18 -10.02 -3.60
CA PHE A 8 6.82 -8.90 -2.91
C PHE A 8 7.32 -9.28 -1.50
N LEU A 9 6.53 -10.01 -0.72
CA LEU A 9 6.95 -10.46 0.61
C LEU A 9 8.12 -11.45 0.53
N ARG A 10 8.14 -12.33 -0.48
CA ARG A 10 9.28 -13.19 -0.76
C ARG A 10 10.52 -12.39 -1.14
N TYR A 11 10.37 -11.38 -2.00
CA TYR A 11 11.45 -10.44 -2.36
C TYR A 11 12.03 -9.75 -1.10
N LEU A 12 11.17 -9.26 -0.21
CA LEU A 12 11.61 -8.64 1.04
C LEU A 12 12.42 -9.62 1.91
N ARG A 13 11.96 -10.88 2.01
CA ARG A 13 12.66 -11.89 2.80
C ARG A 13 13.99 -12.30 2.18
N VAL A 14 13.99 -12.67 0.90
CA VAL A 14 15.13 -13.34 0.25
C VAL A 14 16.16 -12.34 -0.24
N GLU A 15 15.74 -11.27 -0.92
CA GLU A 15 16.67 -10.33 -1.56
C GLU A 15 17.00 -9.14 -0.67
N ARG A 16 16.09 -8.75 0.23
CA ARG A 16 16.28 -7.59 1.12
C ARG A 16 16.64 -7.97 2.55
N ASN A 17 16.66 -9.27 2.88
CA ASN A 17 16.90 -9.79 4.22
C ASN A 17 16.09 -9.05 5.29
N ALA A 18 14.83 -8.71 4.98
CA ALA A 18 13.97 -7.98 5.89
C ALA A 18 13.59 -8.86 7.08
N SER A 19 13.52 -8.27 8.27
CA SER A 19 13.09 -9.00 9.47
C SER A 19 11.65 -9.50 9.33
N GLU A 20 11.31 -10.56 10.07
CA GLU A 20 9.93 -11.09 10.10
C GLU A 20 8.90 -10.04 10.53
N LEU A 21 9.27 -9.15 11.46
CA LEU A 21 8.41 -8.04 11.87
C LEU A 21 8.18 -7.04 10.74
N THR A 22 9.23 -6.75 9.96
CA THR A 22 9.10 -5.91 8.76
C THR A 22 8.17 -6.56 7.73
N ILE A 23 8.38 -7.84 7.42
CA ILE A 23 7.55 -8.60 6.47
C ILE A 23 6.08 -8.61 6.92
N LYS A 24 5.82 -8.86 8.21
CA LYS A 24 4.48 -8.82 8.81
C LYS A 24 3.84 -7.44 8.62
N SER A 25 4.56 -6.36 8.91
CA SER A 25 4.04 -5.00 8.73
C SER A 25 3.67 -4.68 7.29
N TYR A 26 4.49 -5.11 6.31
CA TYR A 26 4.17 -4.96 4.89
C TYR A 26 2.97 -5.79 4.47
N ARG A 27 2.85 -7.02 4.99
CA ARG A 27 1.71 -7.90 4.73
C ARG A 27 0.40 -7.24 5.19
N GLU A 28 0.33 -6.84 6.45
CA GLU A 28 -0.88 -6.24 7.04
C GLU A 28 -1.30 -4.97 6.30
N ASP A 29 -0.35 -4.16 5.86
CA ASP A 29 -0.66 -2.93 5.10
C ASP A 29 -1.23 -3.22 3.71
N LEU A 30 -0.72 -4.26 3.04
CA LEU A 30 -1.18 -4.66 1.72
C LEU A 30 -2.49 -5.44 1.76
N GLU A 31 -2.72 -6.22 2.83
CA GLU A 31 -4.00 -6.88 3.09
C GLU A 31 -5.10 -5.84 3.34
N ALA A 32 -4.84 -4.81 4.15
CA ALA A 32 -5.80 -3.75 4.38
C ALA A 32 -6.16 -2.94 3.12
N LEU A 33 -5.22 -2.77 2.16
CA LEU A 33 -5.55 -2.19 0.86
C LEU A 33 -6.41 -3.14 0.03
N GLN A 34 -6.09 -4.44 0.02
CA GLN A 34 -6.85 -5.44 -0.74
C GLN A 34 -8.28 -5.57 -0.22
N GLU A 35 -8.47 -5.49 1.09
CA GLU A 35 -9.78 -5.46 1.73
C GLU A 35 -10.57 -4.20 1.36
N TYR A 36 -9.92 -3.03 1.33
CA TYR A 36 -10.56 -1.79 0.88
C TYR A 36 -10.97 -1.82 -0.60
N LEU A 37 -10.18 -2.47 -1.45
CA LEU A 37 -10.44 -2.61 -2.89
C LEU A 37 -11.28 -3.85 -3.24
N ALA A 38 -11.66 -4.65 -2.25
CA ALA A 38 -12.48 -5.82 -2.49
C ALA A 38 -13.90 -5.36 -2.81
N ASP A 39 -14.42 -5.88 -3.92
CA ASP A 39 -15.84 -5.83 -4.24
C ASP A 39 -16.40 -7.24 -4.02
N GLU A 40 -17.64 -7.36 -3.54
CA GLU A 40 -18.26 -8.68 -3.33
C GLU A 40 -18.51 -9.40 -4.66
N ASP A 41 -18.69 -8.63 -5.74
CA ASP A 41 -19.01 -9.15 -7.07
C ASP A 41 -17.80 -9.24 -8.01
N GLU A 42 -16.63 -8.68 -7.62
CA GLU A 42 -15.45 -8.63 -8.49
C GLU A 42 -14.16 -9.15 -7.83
N PRO A 43 -13.28 -9.82 -8.60
CA PRO A 43 -11.98 -10.24 -8.08
C PRO A 43 -11.11 -9.03 -7.75
N CYS A 44 -10.29 -9.15 -6.69
CA CYS A 44 -9.37 -8.09 -6.28
C CYS A 44 -8.42 -7.67 -7.42
N PRO A 45 -8.37 -6.37 -7.78
CA PRO A 45 -7.71 -5.88 -8.99
C PRO A 45 -6.22 -6.24 -9.06
N LEU A 46 -5.70 -6.35 -10.28
CA LEU A 46 -4.28 -6.49 -10.54
C LEU A 46 -3.53 -5.20 -10.18
N PRO A 47 -2.23 -5.26 -9.83
CA PRO A 47 -1.44 -4.06 -9.58
C PRO A 47 -1.45 -3.05 -10.75
N SER A 48 -1.63 -3.52 -11.99
CA SER A 48 -1.73 -2.70 -13.19
C SER A 48 -3.03 -1.91 -13.32
N GLU A 49 -4.08 -2.34 -12.63
CA GLU A 49 -5.42 -1.76 -12.69
C GLU A 49 -5.63 -0.71 -11.59
N ILE A 50 -4.81 -0.75 -10.54
CA ILE A 50 -4.89 0.21 -9.44
C ILE A 50 -4.38 1.58 -9.88
N SER A 51 -5.27 2.56 -9.83
CA SER A 51 -5.00 3.94 -10.19
C SER A 51 -4.55 4.78 -8.98
N THR A 52 -4.06 5.99 -9.23
CA THR A 52 -3.81 6.97 -8.16
C THR A 52 -5.11 7.40 -7.48
N LEU A 53 -6.25 7.36 -8.18
CA LEU A 53 -7.54 7.75 -7.61
C LEU A 53 -7.98 6.76 -6.53
N ASP A 54 -7.85 5.46 -6.79
CA ASP A 54 -8.21 4.40 -5.84
C ASP A 54 -7.39 4.53 -4.55
N LEU A 55 -6.08 4.76 -4.70
CA LEU A 55 -5.22 4.95 -3.53
C LEU A 55 -5.50 6.26 -2.78
N ARG A 56 -5.98 7.32 -3.45
CA ARG A 56 -6.47 8.53 -2.76
C ARG A 56 -7.76 8.23 -2.00
N GLY A 57 -8.69 7.48 -2.59
CA GLY A 57 -9.90 7.01 -1.94
C GLY A 57 -9.58 6.26 -0.65
N TYR A 58 -8.65 5.30 -0.72
CA TYR A 58 -8.18 4.55 0.46
C TYR A 58 -7.62 5.46 1.57
N VAL A 59 -6.82 6.47 1.20
CA VAL A 59 -6.29 7.44 2.17
C VAL A 59 -7.39 8.31 2.78
N SER A 60 -8.39 8.70 2.00
CA SER A 60 -9.56 9.45 2.49
C SER A 60 -10.35 8.61 3.49
N ALA A 61 -10.70 7.37 3.12
CA ALA A 61 -11.42 6.44 3.97
C ALA A 61 -10.70 6.19 5.31
N MET A 62 -9.37 6.01 5.29
CA MET A 62 -8.60 5.91 6.54
C MET A 62 -8.65 7.20 7.37
N THR A 63 -8.65 8.36 6.72
CA THR A 63 -8.73 9.65 7.42
C THR A 63 -10.09 9.84 8.08
N GLU A 64 -11.17 9.52 7.36
CA GLU A 64 -12.56 9.58 7.83
C GLU A 64 -12.83 8.58 8.95
N ALA A 65 -12.25 7.38 8.87
CA ALA A 65 -12.29 6.39 9.94
C ALA A 65 -11.39 6.72 11.16
N GLY A 66 -10.74 7.89 11.18
CA GLY A 66 -9.98 8.37 12.35
C GLY A 66 -8.62 7.71 12.57
N TYR A 67 -8.05 7.04 11.56
CA TYR A 67 -6.72 6.43 11.71
C TYR A 67 -5.65 7.48 12.01
N ALA A 68 -4.71 7.11 12.88
CA ALA A 68 -3.57 7.97 13.19
C ALA A 68 -2.76 8.32 11.92
N LYS A 69 -2.31 9.58 11.81
CA LYS A 69 -1.49 10.06 10.69
C LYS A 69 -0.21 9.26 10.49
N THR A 70 0.35 8.71 11.57
CA THR A 70 1.50 7.81 11.55
C THR A 70 1.17 6.48 10.87
N THR A 71 0.00 5.90 11.14
CA THR A 71 -0.50 4.70 10.46
C THR A 71 -0.70 4.93 8.97
N ILE A 72 -1.37 6.03 8.59
CA ILE A 72 -1.57 6.38 7.17
C ILE A 72 -0.23 6.58 6.46
N SER A 73 0.72 7.28 7.11
CA SER A 73 2.06 7.49 6.54
C SER A 73 2.84 6.19 6.38
N ARG A 74 2.75 5.26 7.34
CA ARG A 74 3.37 3.94 7.28
C ARG A 74 2.79 3.12 6.13
N ARG A 75 1.46 3.03 6.03
CA ARG A 75 0.76 2.36 4.93
C ARG A 75 1.15 2.95 3.57
N LEU A 76 1.19 4.27 3.42
CA LEU A 76 1.65 4.92 2.18
C LEU A 76 3.11 4.57 1.82
N ALA A 77 4.00 4.43 2.80
CA ALA A 77 5.36 3.98 2.54
C ALA A 77 5.40 2.52 2.06
N SER A 78 4.56 1.66 2.64
CA SER A 78 4.37 0.27 2.21
C SER A 78 3.89 0.18 0.76
N LEU A 79 2.86 0.96 0.41
CA LEU A 79 2.32 1.04 -0.95
C LEU A 79 3.36 1.52 -1.96
N ARG A 80 4.11 2.59 -1.64
CA ARG A 80 5.17 3.09 -2.52
C ARG A 80 6.24 2.04 -2.79
N SER A 81 6.61 1.25 -1.79
CA SER A 81 7.61 0.19 -1.92
C SER A 81 7.09 -0.99 -2.72
N PHE A 82 5.85 -1.42 -2.45
CA PHE A 82 5.19 -2.47 -3.22
C PHE A 82 5.06 -2.10 -4.70
N PHE A 83 4.54 -0.91 -5.02
CA PHE A 83 4.37 -0.51 -6.42
C PHE A 83 5.69 -0.22 -7.13
N ARG A 84 6.76 0.12 -6.40
CA ARG A 84 8.12 0.17 -6.97
C ARG A 84 8.60 -1.22 -7.37
N PHE A 85 8.38 -2.22 -6.52
CA PHE A 85 8.65 -3.62 -6.85
C PHE A 85 7.80 -4.08 -8.04
N ALA A 86 6.48 -3.86 -8.00
CA ALA A 86 5.57 -4.24 -9.07
C ALA A 86 5.98 -3.63 -10.42
N GLN A 87 6.40 -2.35 -10.42
CA GLN A 87 6.91 -1.70 -11.63
C GLN A 87 8.19 -2.37 -12.16
N ARG A 88 9.15 -2.68 -11.26
CA ARG A 88 10.40 -3.36 -11.63
C ARG A 88 10.16 -4.76 -12.20
N GLU A 89 9.17 -5.47 -11.68
CA GLU A 89 8.79 -6.82 -12.10
C GLU A 89 7.86 -6.84 -13.33
N GLY A 90 7.54 -5.68 -13.91
CA GLY A 90 6.63 -5.57 -15.06
C GLY A 90 5.16 -5.80 -14.74
N LEU A 91 4.77 -5.83 -13.45
CA LEU A 91 3.39 -6.04 -12.99
C LEU A 91 2.53 -4.77 -13.07
N CYS A 92 3.15 -3.59 -13.17
CA CYS A 92 2.47 -2.33 -13.46
C CYS A 92 3.39 -1.40 -14.26
N ARG A 93 2.81 -0.48 -15.05
CA ARG A 93 3.60 0.45 -15.89
C ARG A 93 4.25 1.58 -15.09
N SER A 94 3.59 1.98 -14.00
CA SER A 94 4.02 3.10 -13.16
C SER A 94 3.64 2.85 -11.71
N ASN A 95 4.18 3.66 -10.80
CA ASN A 95 3.86 3.59 -9.39
C ASN A 95 2.71 4.58 -9.05
N PRO A 96 1.45 4.11 -8.87
CA PRO A 96 0.32 4.97 -8.55
C PRO A 96 0.40 5.62 -7.17
N ALA A 97 1.24 5.10 -6.27
CA ALA A 97 1.44 5.65 -4.93
C ALA A 97 2.47 6.80 -4.88
N LYS A 98 3.25 6.98 -5.95
CA LYS A 98 4.29 8.02 -6.04
C LYS A 98 3.78 9.46 -5.84
N PRO A 99 2.67 9.90 -6.46
CA PRO A 99 2.17 11.27 -6.30
C PRO A 99 1.39 11.52 -5.00
N LEU A 100 1.09 10.48 -4.21
CA LEU A 100 0.31 10.64 -2.98
C LEU A 100 1.11 11.42 -1.94
N ARG A 101 0.46 12.38 -1.28
CA ARG A 101 1.06 13.15 -0.17
C ARG A 101 0.67 12.52 1.16
N ASN A 102 1.60 12.49 2.10
CA ASN A 102 1.25 12.08 3.46
C ASN A 102 0.30 13.12 4.08
N PRO A 103 -0.65 12.71 4.94
CA PRO A 103 -1.50 13.65 5.67
C PRO A 103 -0.62 14.59 6.49
N ARG A 104 -0.79 15.92 6.30
CA ARG A 104 0.00 16.90 7.06
C ARG A 104 -0.25 16.70 8.55
N ARG A 105 0.81 16.63 9.37
CA ARG A 105 0.66 16.68 10.83
C ARG A 105 -0.14 17.93 11.18
N SER A 106 -1.20 17.77 11.95
CA SER A 106 -1.85 18.91 12.59
C SER A 106 -0.82 19.39 13.59
N ARG A 107 -0.24 20.56 13.33
CA ARG A 107 0.55 21.25 14.36
C ARG A 107 -0.47 21.61 15.43
N LYS A 108 -0.43 20.92 16.59
CA LYS A 108 -1.05 21.49 17.78
C LYS A 108 -0.36 22.83 17.97
N LEU A 109 -1.11 23.92 17.82
CA LEU A 109 -0.64 25.23 18.23
C LEU A 109 -0.41 25.17 19.75
N PRO A 110 0.70 25.72 20.26
CA PRO A 110 0.91 25.87 21.69
C PRO A 110 -0.16 26.77 22.32
#